data_AF-W4S598-F1
#
_entry.id   AF-W4S598-F1
#
_cell.length_a   1.000
_cell.length_b   1.000
_cell.length_c   1.000
_cell.angle_alpha   90.00
_cell.angle_beta   90.00
_cell.angle_gamma   90.00
#
_symmetry.space_group_name_H-M   'P 1'
#
loop_
_entity.id
_entity.type
_entity.pdbx_description
1 polymer ?
#
loop_
_entity_poly.entity_id
_entity_poly.type
_entity_poly.pdbx_seq_one_letter_code
_entity_poly.pdbx_strand_id
1 'polypeptide(L)'
;MDPQALQRAACRHVGAGEYAQVDQLLRQSAAAGNVDAQIELLRRRASAVLERQVPAAADGLLAPPSASDHAEADQVLVALEDLAMRGHRAAMPVLDQLLSSPLPGTAESLYGDAWRLVAEQPFGHPLPDAQPLPGEAMFEDMDAHIKQQVVALARELHAHCCAGQGAGQRE
;
A
#
# COMPACT_ATOMS: atom_id res chain seq x y z
N MET A 1 10.14 43.59 -4.36
CA MET A 1 10.28 42.35 -3.56
C MET A 1 9.70 41.23 -4.39
N ASP A 2 10.47 40.17 -4.63
CA ASP A 2 10.05 39.05 -5.46
C ASP A 2 9.11 38.12 -4.64
N PRO A 3 7.83 37.95 -5.04
CA PRO A 3 6.89 37.09 -4.34
C PRO A 3 7.32 35.62 -4.33
N GLN A 4 8.08 35.15 -5.32
CA GLN A 4 8.63 33.78 -5.32
C GLN A 4 9.72 33.60 -4.27
N ALA A 5 10.50 34.64 -3.95
CA ALA A 5 11.53 34.57 -2.92
C ALA A 5 10.93 34.47 -1.51
N LEU A 6 9.80 35.16 -1.27
CA LEU A 6 9.02 35.07 -0.03
C LEU A 6 8.38 33.69 0.13
N GLN A 7 7.83 33.12 -0.94
CA GLN A 7 7.23 31.78 -0.92
C GLN A 7 8.29 30.69 -0.67
N ARG A 8 9.47 30.78 -1.29
CA ARG A 8 10.62 29.87 -1.02
C ARG A 8 11.22 30.05 0.38
N ALA A 9 11.04 31.20 1.02
CA ALA A 9 11.48 31.43 2.40
C ALA A 9 10.46 30.86 3.41
N ALA A 10 9.17 30.97 3.11
CA ALA A 10 8.09 30.36 3.89
C ALA A 10 8.16 28.82 3.85
N CYS A 11 8.39 28.22 2.68
CA CYS A 11 8.57 26.76 2.57
C CYS A 11 9.85 26.24 3.27
N ARG A 12 10.84 27.10 3.51
CA ARG A 12 12.06 26.75 4.29
C ARG A 12 11.85 26.77 5.81
N HIS A 13 10.76 27.37 6.29
CA HIS A 13 10.41 27.40 7.71
C HIS A 13 9.58 26.19 8.17
N VAL A 14 9.18 25.32 7.25
CA VAL A 14 8.64 24.00 7.60
C VAL A 14 9.79 23.13 8.11
N GLY A 15 10.17 23.35 9.37
CA GLY A 15 11.27 22.68 10.04
C GLY A 15 10.83 21.40 10.77
N ALA A 16 11.80 20.65 11.30
CA ALA A 16 11.57 19.37 12.00
C ALA A 16 10.53 19.44 13.14
N GLY A 17 10.33 20.61 13.77
CA GLY A 17 9.33 20.81 14.82
C GLY A 17 7.88 20.82 14.31
N GLU A 18 7.63 21.24 13.07
CA GLU A 18 6.31 21.15 12.45
C GLU A 18 6.03 19.71 12.02
N TYR A 19 7.04 18.97 11.55
CA TYR A 19 6.92 17.54 11.26
C TYR A 19 6.60 16.71 12.51
N ALA A 20 7.22 17.01 13.66
CA ALA A 20 6.93 16.34 14.91
C ALA A 20 5.49 16.57 15.41
N GLN A 21 4.95 17.78 15.22
CA GLN A 21 3.55 18.10 15.54
C GLN A 21 2.57 17.39 14.60
N VAL A 22 2.87 17.33 13.30
CA VAL A 22 2.05 16.59 12.33
C VAL A 22 2.03 15.10 12.67
N ASP A 23 3.18 14.52 13.00
CA ASP A 23 3.26 13.11 13.41
C ASP A 23 2.49 12.84 14.70
N GLN A 24 2.58 13.74 15.69
CA GLN A 24 1.82 13.60 16.93
C GLN A 24 0.32 13.68 16.68
N LEU A 25 -0.14 14.64 15.88
CA LEU A 25 -1.54 14.78 15.51
C LEU A 25 -2.03 13.53 14.76
N LEU A 26 -1.23 13.01 13.83
CA LEU A 26 -1.57 11.83 13.07
C LEU A 26 -1.73 10.60 13.97
N ARG A 27 -0.81 10.39 14.93
CA ARG A 27 -0.89 9.32 15.93
C ARG A 27 -2.12 9.46 16.83
N GLN A 28 -2.44 10.68 17.26
CA GLN A 28 -3.63 10.93 18.07
C GLN A 28 -4.92 10.64 17.30
N SER A 29 -5.01 11.10 16.05
CA SER A 29 -6.16 10.83 15.18
C SER A 29 -6.33 9.34 14.90
N ALA A 30 -5.23 8.63 14.62
CA ALA A 30 -5.25 7.19 14.42
C ALA A 30 -5.70 6.44 15.69
N ALA A 31 -5.20 6.84 16.86
CA ALA A 31 -5.62 6.28 18.15
C ALA A 31 -7.10 6.58 18.47
N ALA A 32 -7.64 7.67 17.94
CA ALA A 32 -9.06 8.01 18.03
C ALA A 32 -9.94 7.26 17.00
N GLY A 33 -9.36 6.39 16.16
CA GLY A 33 -10.09 5.59 15.19
C GLY A 33 -10.19 6.20 13.79
N ASN A 34 -9.53 7.31 13.50
CA ASN A 34 -9.50 7.87 12.15
C ASN A 34 -8.71 6.94 11.21
N VAL A 35 -9.38 6.38 10.21
CA VAL A 35 -8.81 5.37 9.31
C VAL A 35 -7.78 5.97 8.36
N ASP A 36 -8.02 7.17 7.81
CA ASP A 36 -7.05 7.83 6.93
C ASP A 36 -5.74 8.12 7.66
N ALA A 37 -5.81 8.51 8.94
CA ALA A 37 -4.65 8.70 9.79
C ALA A 37 -3.90 7.39 10.07
N GLN A 38 -4.62 6.27 10.26
CA GLN A 38 -4.01 4.95 10.39
C GLN A 38 -3.27 4.55 9.10
N ILE A 39 -3.90 4.72 7.93
CA ILE A 39 -3.32 4.42 6.62
C ILE A 39 -2.07 5.27 6.38
N GLU A 40 -2.13 6.56 6.68
CA GLU A 40 -1.00 7.47 6.51
C GLU A 40 0.18 7.11 7.44
N LEU A 41 -0.07 6.67 8.68
CA LEU A 41 1.00 6.14 9.55
C LEU A 41 1.62 4.87 8.98
N LEU A 42 0.79 3.94 8.50
CA LEU A 42 1.25 2.71 7.87
C LEU A 42 2.08 3.00 6.62
N ARG A 43 1.66 3.96 5.78
CA ARG A 43 2.41 4.43 4.62
C ARG A 43 3.78 4.97 4.99
N ARG A 44 3.86 5.80 6.04
CA ARG A 44 5.13 6.35 6.54
C ARG A 44 6.05 5.25 7.05
N ARG A 45 5.51 4.28 7.80
CA ARG A 45 6.25 3.11 8.29
C ARG A 45 6.78 2.25 7.14
N ALA A 46 5.93 1.97 6.14
CA ALA A 46 6.30 1.25 4.92
C ALA A 46 7.45 1.97 4.18
N SER A 47 7.33 3.28 3.97
CA SER A 47 8.36 4.08 3.30
C SER A 47 9.67 4.05 4.09
N ALA A 48 9.63 4.24 5.40
CA ALA A 48 10.82 4.21 6.24
C ALA A 48 11.52 2.84 6.22
N VAL A 49 10.76 1.74 6.14
CA VAL A 49 11.31 0.39 5.98
C VAL A 49 11.98 0.21 4.61
N LEU A 50 11.33 0.66 3.53
CA LEU A 50 11.86 0.58 2.17
C LEU A 50 13.11 1.47 1.99
N GLU A 51 13.13 2.66 2.57
CA GLU A 51 14.26 3.61 2.52
C GLU A 51 15.50 3.07 3.25
N ARG A 52 15.32 2.20 4.26
CA ARG A 52 16.43 1.55 4.96
C ARG A 52 17.09 0.43 4.14
N GLN A 53 16.51 0.04 3.00
CA GLN A 53 17.18 -0.85 2.05
C GLN A 53 18.27 -0.09 1.29
N VAL A 54 19.46 -0.04 1.89
CA VAL A 54 20.63 0.62 1.31
C VAL A 54 21.36 -0.34 0.35
N PRO A 55 21.85 0.14 -0.81
CA PRO A 55 22.77 -0.62 -1.65
C PRO A 55 24.00 -1.07 -0.85
N ALA A 56 24.31 -2.37 -0.88
CA ALA A 56 25.54 -2.90 -0.31
C ALA A 56 26.74 -2.26 -1.04
N ALA A 57 27.68 -1.75 -0.24
CA ALA A 57 28.77 -0.91 -0.70
C ALA A 57 29.79 -1.59 -1.64
N ALA A 58 29.74 -2.91 -1.81
CA ALA A 58 30.74 -3.66 -2.58
C ALA A 58 30.34 -3.89 -4.05
N ASP A 59 29.06 -4.19 -4.32
CA ASP A 59 28.66 -4.74 -5.63
C ASP A 59 27.40 -4.06 -6.22
N GLY A 60 26.86 -3.03 -5.58
CA GLY A 60 25.62 -2.36 -6.00
C GLY A 60 24.34 -3.19 -5.77
N LEU A 61 24.47 -4.42 -5.29
CA LEU A 61 23.38 -5.27 -4.81
C LEU A 61 22.82 -4.69 -3.51
N LEU A 62 21.51 -4.73 -3.27
CA LEU A 62 20.93 -4.31 -1.98
C LEU A 62 21.47 -5.18 -0.84
N ALA A 63 21.80 -4.56 0.29
CA ALA A 63 22.07 -5.33 1.50
C ALA A 63 20.81 -6.11 1.89
N PRO A 64 20.93 -7.38 2.33
CA PRO A 64 19.77 -8.12 2.78
C PRO A 64 19.10 -7.36 3.94
N PRO A 65 17.77 -7.25 3.95
CA PRO A 65 17.06 -6.55 5.01
C PRO A 65 17.33 -7.15 6.39
N SER A 66 17.33 -6.30 7.41
CA SER A 66 17.51 -6.77 8.78
C SER A 66 16.27 -7.55 9.25
N ALA A 67 16.45 -8.43 10.25
CA ALA A 67 15.31 -9.13 10.87
C ALA A 67 14.27 -8.15 11.46
N SER A 68 14.72 -6.99 11.93
CA SER A 68 13.82 -5.93 12.41
C SER A 68 13.03 -5.27 11.28
N ASP A 69 13.64 -5.10 10.10
CA ASP A 69 12.95 -4.54 8.94
C ASP A 69 11.93 -5.51 8.37
N HIS A 70 12.25 -6.82 8.33
CA HIS A 70 11.28 -7.86 8.02
C HIS A 70 10.09 -7.83 8.97
N ALA A 71 10.33 -7.85 10.29
CA ALA A 71 9.26 -7.86 11.28
C ALA A 71 8.39 -6.60 11.21
N GLU A 72 8.97 -5.44 10.90
CA GLU A 72 8.23 -4.19 10.70
C GLU A 72 7.42 -4.23 9.39
N ALA A 73 8.00 -4.72 8.29
CA ALA A 73 7.31 -4.89 7.02
C ALA A 73 6.08 -5.81 7.16
N ASP A 74 6.23 -6.95 7.82
CA ASP A 74 5.15 -7.91 8.05
C ASP A 74 4.02 -7.30 8.88
N GLN A 75 4.35 -6.54 9.94
CA GLN A 75 3.34 -5.86 10.76
C GLN A 75 2.57 -4.80 9.97
N VAL A 76 3.26 -4.05 9.10
CA VAL A 76 2.62 -3.04 8.26
C VAL A 76 1.76 -3.70 7.20
N LEU A 77 2.23 -4.78 6.58
CA LEU A 77 1.51 -5.56 5.58
C LEU A 77 0.20 -6.10 6.16
N VAL A 78 0.26 -6.79 7.31
CA VAL A 78 -0.93 -7.34 8.00
C VAL A 78 -1.95 -6.24 8.32
N ALA A 79 -1.50 -5.09 8.81
CA ALA A 79 -2.39 -3.99 9.14
C ALA A 79 -3.03 -3.34 7.90
N LEU A 80 -2.29 -3.22 6.79
CA LEU A 80 -2.82 -2.71 5.54
C LEU A 80 -3.80 -3.68 4.89
N GLU A 81 -3.51 -4.98 4.94
CA GLU A 81 -4.40 -6.03 4.46
C GLU A 81 -5.72 -6.03 5.24
N ASP A 82 -5.66 -5.97 6.57
CA ASP A 82 -6.84 -5.91 7.43
C ASP A 82 -7.72 -4.67 7.10
N LEU A 83 -7.11 -3.52 6.83
CA LEU A 83 -7.82 -2.33 6.37
C LEU A 83 -8.40 -2.50 4.96
N ALA A 84 -7.64 -3.09 4.03
CA ALA A 84 -8.08 -3.37 2.67
C ALA A 84 -9.28 -4.33 2.67
N MET A 85 -9.23 -5.39 3.47
CA MET A 85 -10.30 -6.38 3.67
C MET A 85 -11.56 -5.77 4.31
N ARG A 86 -11.40 -4.73 5.14
CA ARG A 86 -12.50 -3.89 5.62
C ARG A 86 -13.03 -2.90 4.59
N GLY A 87 -12.53 -2.91 3.35
CA GLY A 87 -12.99 -2.05 2.26
C GLY A 87 -12.32 -0.67 2.19
N HIS A 88 -11.27 -0.43 2.96
CA HIS A 88 -10.54 0.83 2.91
C HIS A 88 -9.57 0.86 1.72
N ARG A 89 -10.10 1.26 0.56
CA ARG A 89 -9.37 1.31 -0.74
C ARG A 89 -8.01 2.01 -0.66
N ALA A 90 -7.89 3.07 0.15
CA ALA A 90 -6.65 3.84 0.27
C ALA A 90 -5.47 3.03 0.86
N ALA A 91 -5.73 1.88 1.49
CA ALA A 91 -4.68 0.99 1.97
C ALA A 91 -4.00 0.19 0.83
N MET A 92 -4.72 -0.07 -0.27
CA MET A 92 -4.26 -0.97 -1.34
C MET A 92 -3.00 -0.50 -2.07
N PRO A 93 -2.82 0.80 -2.41
CA PRO A 93 -1.57 1.25 -3.04
C PRO A 93 -0.34 1.08 -2.15
N VAL A 94 -0.52 1.19 -0.82
CA VAL A 94 0.58 0.99 0.14
C VAL A 94 0.88 -0.50 0.30
N LEU A 95 -0.16 -1.33 0.30
CA LEU A 95 -0.05 -2.79 0.31
C LEU A 95 0.70 -3.29 -0.94
N ASP A 96 0.31 -2.82 -2.12
CA ASP A 96 0.97 -3.13 -3.41
C ASP A 96 2.46 -2.73 -3.40
N GLN A 97 2.77 -1.55 -2.85
CA GLN A 97 4.16 -1.10 -2.72
C GLN A 97 5.02 -2.05 -1.88
N LEU A 98 4.49 -2.56 -0.76
CA LEU A 98 5.23 -3.50 0.10
C LEU A 98 5.31 -4.89 -0.54
N LEU A 99 4.22 -5.39 -1.13
CA LEU A 99 4.18 -6.70 -1.80
C LEU A 99 5.08 -6.74 -3.04
N SER A 100 5.27 -5.60 -3.71
CA SER A 100 6.20 -5.47 -4.85
C SER A 100 7.67 -5.27 -4.43
N SER A 101 7.94 -5.11 -3.13
CA SER A 101 9.31 -4.90 -2.62
C SER A 101 10.03 -6.23 -2.36
N PRO A 102 11.36 -6.26 -2.33
CA PRO A 102 12.13 -7.47 -2.02
C PRO A 102 12.14 -7.83 -0.51
N LEU A 103 11.37 -7.11 0.33
CA LEU A 103 11.35 -7.29 1.78
C LEU A 103 10.47 -8.42 2.31
N PRO A 104 9.31 -8.76 1.74
CA PRO A 104 8.52 -9.85 2.27
C PRO A 104 9.30 -11.14 2.05
N GLY A 105 9.58 -11.87 3.14
CA GLY A 105 10.07 -13.25 3.08
C GLY A 105 9.04 -14.23 2.52
N THR A 106 7.90 -13.72 2.07
CA THR A 106 6.76 -14.44 1.51
C THR A 106 6.67 -14.14 0.02
N ALA A 107 7.48 -14.87 -0.75
CA ALA A 107 7.43 -14.92 -2.21
C ALA A 107 6.14 -15.61 -2.72
N GLU A 108 4.96 -15.26 -2.19
CA GLU A 108 3.72 -15.58 -2.87
C GLU A 108 3.43 -14.45 -3.86
N SER A 109 4.21 -14.41 -4.96
CA SER A 109 4.04 -13.41 -6.02
C SER A 109 2.58 -13.35 -6.49
N LEU A 110 1.91 -14.51 -6.51
CA LEU A 110 0.48 -14.68 -6.77
C LEU A 110 -0.41 -13.80 -5.89
N TYR A 111 -0.11 -13.70 -4.59
CA TYR A 111 -0.91 -12.94 -3.64
C TYR A 111 -0.77 -11.43 -3.86
N GLY A 112 0.47 -10.96 -4.08
CA GLY A 112 0.75 -9.58 -4.48
C GLY A 112 0.07 -9.20 -5.79
N ASP A 113 0.20 -10.05 -6.80
CA ASP A 113 -0.44 -9.87 -8.10
C ASP A 113 -1.96 -9.82 -8.00
N ALA A 114 -2.57 -10.64 -7.13
CA ALA A 114 -4.00 -10.62 -6.90
C ALA A 114 -4.47 -9.31 -6.26
N TRP A 115 -3.78 -8.81 -5.22
CA TRP A 115 -4.10 -7.51 -4.63
C TRP A 115 -3.93 -6.35 -5.60
N ARG A 116 -2.88 -6.41 -6.44
CA ARG A 116 -2.66 -5.42 -7.50
C ARG A 116 -3.83 -5.42 -8.50
N LEU A 117 -4.33 -6.60 -8.87
CA LEU A 117 -5.51 -6.71 -9.72
C LEU A 117 -6.79 -6.22 -9.03
N VAL A 118 -6.97 -6.49 -7.73
CA VAL A 118 -8.11 -5.98 -6.92
C VAL A 118 -8.15 -4.45 -6.91
N ALA A 119 -7.00 -3.77 -6.82
CA ALA A 119 -6.93 -2.31 -6.77
C ALA A 119 -7.46 -1.62 -8.05
N GLU A 120 -7.38 -2.32 -9.19
CA GLU A 120 -7.90 -1.88 -10.50
C GLU A 120 -9.41 -2.07 -10.65
N GLN A 121 -10.05 -2.82 -9.74
CA GLN A 121 -11.46 -3.15 -9.86
C GLN A 121 -12.39 -2.05 -9.34
N PRO A 122 -13.61 -1.96 -9.90
CA PRO A 122 -14.64 -1.09 -9.33
C PRO A 122 -15.01 -1.53 -7.91
N PHE A 123 -15.17 -0.55 -7.01
CA PHE A 123 -15.62 -0.77 -5.64
C PHE A 123 -17.15 -0.70 -5.54
N GLY A 124 -17.73 -1.48 -4.64
CA GLY A 124 -19.16 -1.48 -4.34
C GLY A 124 -20.03 -2.27 -5.33
N HIS A 125 -19.41 -2.97 -6.28
CA HIS A 125 -20.12 -3.78 -7.27
C HIS A 125 -19.44 -5.14 -7.43
N PRO A 126 -20.19 -6.26 -7.40
CA PRO A 126 -19.63 -7.57 -7.71
C PRO A 126 -18.98 -7.60 -9.10
N LEU A 127 -17.91 -8.38 -9.23
CA LEU A 127 -17.24 -8.58 -10.52
C LEU A 127 -18.04 -9.51 -11.43
N PRO A 128 -17.99 -9.31 -12.76
CA PRO A 128 -18.63 -10.20 -13.72
C PRO A 128 -17.85 -11.52 -13.87
N ASP A 129 -18.50 -12.68 -13.72
CA ASP A 129 -17.84 -14.00 -13.68
C ASP A 129 -17.07 -14.39 -14.95
N ALA A 130 -17.57 -14.02 -16.13
CA ALA A 130 -17.07 -14.52 -17.42
C ALA A 130 -16.34 -13.48 -18.28
N GLN A 131 -16.17 -12.26 -17.78
CA GLN A 131 -15.49 -11.18 -18.51
C GLN A 131 -14.07 -11.01 -17.98
N PRO A 132 -13.10 -10.69 -18.85
CA PRO A 132 -11.79 -10.22 -18.42
C PRO A 132 -11.93 -9.02 -17.50
N LEU A 133 -11.23 -9.05 -16.38
CA LEU A 133 -11.16 -7.94 -15.44
C LEU A 133 -10.28 -6.80 -16.00
N PRO A 134 -10.64 -5.54 -15.74
CA PRO A 134 -9.72 -4.41 -15.89
C PRO A 134 -8.36 -4.71 -15.24
N GLY A 135 -7.27 -4.38 -15.90
CA GLY A 135 -5.91 -4.62 -15.39
C GLY A 135 -5.31 -6.00 -15.70
N GLU A 136 -6.10 -6.99 -16.18
CA GLU A 136 -5.56 -8.32 -16.53
C GLU A 136 -4.46 -8.31 -17.61
N ALA A 137 -4.41 -7.27 -18.43
CA ALA A 137 -3.38 -7.09 -19.46
C ALA A 137 -1.98 -6.91 -18.87
N MET A 138 -1.86 -6.44 -17.62
CA MET A 138 -0.58 -6.33 -16.91
C MET A 138 0.13 -7.68 -16.72
N PHE A 139 -0.61 -8.78 -16.84
CA PHE A 139 -0.11 -10.15 -16.71
C PHE A 139 -0.04 -10.87 -18.06
N GLU A 140 0.06 -10.17 -19.19
CA GLU A 140 0.07 -10.82 -20.51
C GLU A 140 1.29 -11.73 -20.74
N ASP A 141 2.44 -11.36 -20.18
CA ASP A 141 3.69 -12.15 -20.26
C ASP A 141 3.75 -13.28 -19.22
N MET A 142 2.77 -13.35 -18.31
CA MET A 142 2.69 -14.38 -17.29
C MET A 142 2.21 -15.70 -17.90
N ASP A 143 2.71 -16.82 -17.38
CA ASP A 143 2.18 -18.14 -17.72
C ASP A 143 0.65 -18.17 -17.53
N ALA A 144 -0.07 -18.76 -18.50
CA ALA A 144 -1.52 -18.72 -18.53
C ALA A 144 -2.18 -19.39 -17.31
N HIS A 145 -1.55 -20.43 -16.75
CA HIS A 145 -2.05 -21.10 -15.56
C HIS A 145 -1.82 -20.24 -14.29
N ILE A 146 -0.68 -19.57 -14.19
CA ILE A 146 -0.40 -18.61 -13.10
C ILE A 146 -1.35 -17.42 -13.20
N LYS A 147 -1.57 -16.86 -14.40
CA LYS A 147 -2.52 -15.77 -14.62
C LYS A 147 -3.93 -16.15 -14.18
N GLN A 148 -4.40 -17.35 -14.51
CA GLN A 148 -5.72 -17.83 -14.07
C GLN A 148 -5.83 -17.92 -12.55
N GLN A 149 -4.76 -18.32 -11.85
CA GLN A 149 -4.72 -18.34 -10.38
C GLN A 149 -4.79 -16.93 -9.80
N VAL A 150 -4.03 -15.98 -10.34
CA VAL A 150 -4.10 -14.57 -9.95
C VAL A 150 -5.52 -14.02 -10.11
N VAL A 151 -6.15 -14.26 -11.27
CA VAL A 151 -7.51 -13.79 -11.55
C VAL A 151 -8.54 -14.42 -10.61
N ALA A 152 -8.44 -15.73 -10.35
CA ALA A 152 -9.33 -16.42 -9.42
C ALA A 152 -9.20 -15.84 -8.00
N LEU A 153 -7.97 -15.70 -7.51
CA LEU A 153 -7.70 -15.16 -6.18
C LEU A 153 -8.14 -13.70 -6.07
N ALA A 154 -7.90 -12.87 -7.08
CA ALA A 154 -8.35 -11.47 -7.10
C ALA A 154 -9.88 -11.36 -7.01
N ARG A 155 -10.63 -12.27 -7.66
CA ARG A 155 -12.09 -12.31 -7.56
C ARG A 155 -12.55 -12.66 -6.15
N GLU A 156 -11.91 -13.65 -5.53
CA GLU A 156 -12.20 -14.02 -4.15
C GLU A 156 -11.92 -12.87 -3.20
N LEU A 157 -10.73 -12.24 -3.28
CA LEU A 157 -10.37 -11.08 -2.47
C LEU A 157 -11.35 -9.92 -2.67
N HIS A 158 -11.69 -9.60 -3.92
CA HIS A 158 -12.64 -8.52 -4.25
C HIS A 158 -14.03 -8.77 -3.65
N ALA A 159 -14.53 -10.00 -3.72
CA ALA A 159 -15.82 -10.36 -3.15
C ALA A 159 -15.87 -10.11 -1.63
N HIS A 160 -14.76 -10.33 -0.93
CA HIS A 160 -14.65 -10.10 0.51
C HIS A 160 -14.43 -8.62 0.85
N CYS A 161 -13.52 -7.94 0.16
CA CYS A 161 -13.10 -6.59 0.53
C CYS A 161 -14.03 -5.49 0.00
N CYS A 162 -14.62 -5.68 -1.18
CA CYS A 162 -14.89 -4.56 -2.06
C CYS A 162 -16.27 -4.62 -2.73
N ALA A 163 -16.84 -5.81 -2.94
CA ALA A 163 -18.11 -5.98 -3.63
C ALA A 163 -19.33 -5.41 -2.87
N GLY A 164 -19.32 -5.43 -1.53
CA GLY A 164 -20.48 -5.01 -0.69
C GLY A 164 -20.39 -3.61 -0.07
N GLN A 165 -19.26 -2.93 -0.20
CA GLN A 165 -18.91 -1.76 0.64
C GLN A 165 -19.35 -0.39 0.07
N GLY A 166 -19.97 -0.36 -1.12
CA GLY A 166 -20.45 0.87 -1.76
C GLY A 166 -21.60 1.59 -1.04
N ALA A 167 -22.15 1.02 0.04
CA ALA A 167 -23.24 1.60 0.81
C ALA A 167 -22.79 2.38 2.07
N GLY A 168 -21.53 2.26 2.51
CA GLY A 168 -21.08 2.73 3.84
C GLY A 168 -20.17 3.96 3.86
N GLN A 169 -19.80 4.55 2.72
CA GLN A 169 -18.86 5.70 2.64
C GLN A 169 -19.58 7.05 2.39
N ARG A 170 -20.80 7.22 2.91
CA ARG A 170 -21.54 8.49 2.90
C ARG A 170 -22.06 8.83 4.30
N GLU A 171 -21.18 9.05 5.27
CA GLU A 171 -21.49 9.80 6.49
C GLU A 171 -20.29 10.65 6.92
#